data_AF-A0A3A6NFL5-F1
#
_entry.id   AF-A0A3A6NFL5-F1
#
_cell.length_a   1.000
_cell.length_b   1.000
_cell.length_c   1.000
_cell.angle_alpha   90.00
_cell.angle_beta   90.00
_cell.angle_gamma   90.00
#
_symmetry.space_group_name_H-M   'P 1'
#
loop_
_entity.id
_entity.type
_entity.pdbx_description
1 polymer ?
#
loop_
_entity_poly.entity_id
_entity_poly.type
_entity_poly.pdbx_seq_one_letter_code
_entity_poly.pdbx_strand_id
1 'polypeptide(L)'
;MHNKFLGTGEHGYNPWRKIKICLSGMHYAIRYDFSVSYKFFLSAVILVISFALRQWVDFLLIMAATGQVLIAEMFNSAIEAVCDFIETKENFKIKVIKDIAAAAAGISILIWMIIIVVEIARLWRLVWGG
;
A
#
# COMPACT_ATOMS: atom_id res chain seq x y z
N MET A 1 -15.36 17.21 0.21
CA MET A 1 -14.61 17.47 1.47
C MET A 1 -14.83 18.92 1.83
N HIS A 2 -15.27 19.23 3.06
CA HIS A 2 -15.39 20.63 3.49
C HIS A 2 -14.00 21.18 3.74
N ASN A 3 -13.54 22.07 2.87
CA ASN A 3 -12.31 22.80 3.08
C ASN A 3 -12.64 24.02 3.93
N LYS A 4 -12.31 23.98 5.22
CA LYS A 4 -12.50 25.13 6.14
C LYS A 4 -11.83 26.41 5.64
N PHE A 5 -10.79 26.25 4.81
CA PHE A 5 -10.07 27.34 4.16
C PHE A 5 -10.73 27.90 2.89
N LEU A 6 -11.53 27.10 2.15
CA LEU A 6 -12.08 27.49 0.85
C LEU A 6 -13.60 27.74 0.89
N GLY A 7 -14.26 27.55 2.04
CA GLY A 7 -15.71 27.77 2.17
C GLY A 7 -16.59 26.85 1.31
N THR A 8 -16.01 25.81 0.71
CA THR A 8 -16.69 24.89 -0.20
C THR A 8 -16.78 23.48 0.40
N GLY A 9 -17.97 22.88 0.28
CA GLY A 9 -18.28 21.50 0.65
C GLY A 9 -19.71 21.34 1.19
N GLU A 10 -20.41 20.28 0.77
CA GLU A 10 -21.77 19.98 1.25
C GLU A 10 -21.83 19.80 2.78
N HIS A 11 -22.89 20.34 3.39
CA HIS A 11 -23.18 20.24 4.82
C HIS A 11 -23.62 18.81 5.19
N GLY A 12 -22.68 18.00 5.66
CA GLY A 12 -22.98 16.71 6.27
C GLY A 12 -21.73 15.87 6.54
N TYR A 13 -21.28 15.80 7.80
CA TYR A 13 -20.25 14.85 8.22
C TYR A 13 -20.85 13.44 8.20
N ASN A 14 -20.55 12.66 7.16
CA ASN A 14 -21.10 11.31 7.01
C ASN A 14 -19.95 10.27 6.98
N PRO A 15 -19.60 9.62 8.11
CA PRO A 15 -18.44 8.74 8.22
C PRO A 15 -18.51 7.55 7.25
N TRP A 16 -19.70 7.03 6.98
CA TRP A 16 -19.95 5.97 6.00
C TRP A 16 -19.57 6.37 4.57
N ARG A 17 -19.78 7.64 4.18
CA ARG A 17 -19.37 8.16 2.87
C ARG A 17 -17.86 8.21 2.75
N LYS A 18 -17.14 8.57 3.82
CA LYS A 18 -15.66 8.56 3.84
C LYS A 18 -15.09 7.14 3.72
N ILE A 19 -15.65 6.20 4.47
CA ILE A 19 -15.26 4.78 4.39
C ILE A 19 -15.51 4.23 2.98
N LYS A 20 -16.66 4.56 2.37
CA LYS A 20 -16.99 4.13 1.00
C LYS A 20 -16.05 4.72 -0.05
N ILE A 21 -15.60 5.97 0.12
CA ILE A 21 -14.59 6.59 -0.75
C ILE A 21 -13.22 5.90 -0.58
N CYS A 22 -12.78 5.64 0.65
CA CYS A 22 -11.55 4.88 0.91
C CYS A 22 -11.60 3.48 0.30
N LEU A 23 -12.73 2.77 0.47
CA LEU A 23 -12.94 1.43 -0.11
C LEU A 23 -12.97 1.47 -1.63
N SER A 24 -13.56 2.50 -2.24
CA SER A 24 -13.54 2.69 -3.70
C SER A 24 -12.12 2.92 -4.22
N GLY A 25 -11.31 3.73 -3.54
CA GLY A 25 -9.92 3.97 -3.91
C GLY A 25 -9.05 2.71 -3.75
N MET A 26 -9.27 1.94 -2.68
CA MET A 26 -8.59 0.67 -2.44
C MET A 26 -9.00 -0.40 -3.47
N HIS A 27 -10.28 -0.48 -3.84
CA HIS A 27 -10.74 -1.39 -4.90
C HIS A 27 -10.12 -1.06 -6.25
N TYR A 28 -9.97 0.23 -6.58
CA TYR A 28 -9.33 0.67 -7.81
C TYR A 28 -7.85 0.27 -7.84
N ALA A 29 -7.10 0.52 -6.75
CA ALA A 29 -5.70 0.15 -6.63
C ALA A 29 -5.47 -1.37 -6.72
N ILE A 30 -6.30 -2.18 -6.04
CA ILE A 30 -6.17 -3.64 -6.08
C ILE A 30 -6.54 -4.20 -7.46
N ARG A 31 -7.57 -3.66 -8.13
CA ARG A 31 -8.07 -4.20 -9.40
C ARG A 31 -7.20 -3.83 -10.60
N TYR A 32 -6.59 -2.64 -10.61
CA TYR A 32 -5.80 -2.14 -11.72
C TYR A 32 -4.30 -2.47 -11.59
N ASP A 33 -3.73 -2.54 -10.38
CA ASP A 33 -2.32 -2.87 -10.18
C ASP A 33 -2.12 -4.33 -9.76
N PHE A 34 -1.61 -5.14 -10.69
CA PHE A 34 -1.23 -6.53 -10.42
C PHE A 34 -0.15 -6.62 -9.32
N SER A 35 0.74 -5.62 -9.25
CA SER A 35 1.77 -5.45 -8.22
C SER A 35 1.14 -5.36 -6.81
N VAL A 36 0.06 -4.61 -6.66
CA VAL A 36 -0.68 -4.43 -5.40
C VAL A 36 -1.39 -5.74 -5.01
N SER A 37 -2.07 -6.36 -5.99
CA SER A 37 -2.82 -7.61 -5.79
C SER A 37 -1.95 -8.77 -5.31
N TYR A 38 -0.79 -9.00 -5.92
CA TYR A 38 0.06 -10.13 -5.52
C TYR A 38 0.62 -9.95 -4.10
N LYS A 39 1.01 -8.73 -3.72
CA LYS A 39 1.56 -8.44 -2.38
C LYS A 39 0.51 -8.64 -1.31
N PHE A 40 -0.71 -8.18 -1.58
CA PHE A 40 -1.84 -8.40 -0.70
C PHE A 40 -2.12 -9.89 -0.50
N PHE A 41 -2.22 -10.66 -1.60
CA PHE A 41 -2.48 -12.09 -1.53
C PHE A 41 -1.37 -12.87 -0.82
N LEU A 42 -0.10 -12.62 -1.16
CA LEU A 42 1.04 -13.27 -0.53
C LEU A 42 1.08 -12.99 0.98
N SER A 43 0.87 -11.73 1.36
CA SER A 43 0.84 -11.33 2.77
C SER A 43 -0.32 -11.98 3.50
N ALA A 44 -1.51 -12.07 2.89
CA ALA A 44 -2.66 -12.72 3.49
C ALA A 44 -2.40 -14.20 3.79
N VAL A 45 -1.73 -14.92 2.88
CA VAL A 45 -1.35 -16.32 3.10
C VAL A 45 -0.41 -16.45 4.30
N ILE A 46 0.63 -15.63 4.37
CA ILE A 46 1.61 -15.70 5.48
C ILE A 46 0.95 -15.31 6.81
N LEU A 47 0.06 -14.30 6.81
CA LEU A 47 -0.71 -13.93 8.01
C LEU A 47 -1.56 -15.09 8.55
N VAL A 48 -2.24 -15.84 7.67
CA VAL A 48 -3.02 -17.02 8.09
C VAL A 48 -2.14 -18.09 8.73
N ILE A 49 -0.95 -18.32 8.17
CA ILE A 49 0.02 -19.29 8.70
C ILE A 49 0.58 -18.82 10.05
N SER A 50 1.01 -17.55 10.18
CA SER A 50 1.51 -16.99 11.43
C SER A 50 0.46 -16.97 12.53
N PHE A 51 -0.80 -16.70 12.18
CA PHE A 51 -1.93 -16.79 13.12
C PHE A 51 -2.13 -18.22 13.62
N ALA A 52 -2.09 -19.22 12.72
CA ALA A 52 -2.21 -20.63 13.09
C ALA A 52 -1.09 -21.10 14.05
N LEU A 53 0.13 -20.55 13.90
CA LEU A 53 1.29 -20.84 14.74
C LEU A 53 1.38 -19.95 16.00
N ARG A 54 0.37 -19.12 16.28
CA ARG A 54 0.29 -18.20 17.43
C ARG A 54 1.45 -17.18 17.51
N GLN A 55 2.07 -16.85 16.38
CA GLN A 55 3.16 -15.86 16.29
C GLN A 55 2.60 -14.44 16.11
N TRP A 56 2.08 -13.85 17.19
CA TRP A 56 1.39 -12.55 17.15
C TRP A 56 2.30 -11.38 16.72
N VAL A 57 3.59 -11.40 17.09
CA VAL A 57 4.54 -10.37 16.69
C VAL A 57 4.79 -10.41 15.19
N ASP A 58 5.05 -11.61 14.65
CA ASP A 58 5.30 -11.81 13.22
C ASP A 58 4.05 -11.43 12.40
N PHE A 59 2.85 -11.78 12.89
CA PHE A 59 1.57 -11.38 12.29
C PHE A 59 1.41 -9.85 12.20
N LEU A 60 1.62 -9.12 13.29
CA LEU A 60 1.48 -7.66 13.30
C LEU A 60 2.52 -6.98 12.40
N LEU A 61 3.73 -7.53 12.37
CA LEU A 61 4.84 -7.00 11.57
C LEU A 61 4.59 -7.19 10.07
N ILE A 62 4.10 -8.37 9.65
CA ILE A 62 3.68 -8.62 8.26
C ILE A 62 2.52 -7.68 7.89
N MET A 63 1.51 -7.57 8.75
CA MET A 63 0.38 -6.69 8.49
C MET A 63 0.80 -5.22 8.30
N ALA A 64 1.68 -4.72 9.17
CA ALA A 64 2.21 -3.37 9.09
C ALA A 64 3.05 -3.15 7.82
N ALA A 65 3.93 -4.10 7.49
CA ALA A 65 4.77 -4.03 6.30
C ALA A 65 3.93 -4.03 5.01
N THR A 66 2.92 -4.90 4.92
CA THR A 66 2.02 -4.94 3.77
C THR A 66 1.21 -3.65 3.66
N GLY A 67 0.68 -3.15 4.78
CA GLY A 67 -0.01 -1.86 4.82
C GLY A 67 0.86 -0.71 4.31
N GLN A 68 2.13 -0.65 4.73
CA GLN A 68 3.10 0.35 4.28
C GLN A 68 3.32 0.28 2.76
N VAL A 69 3.47 -0.92 2.18
CA VAL A 69 3.65 -1.05 0.72
C VAL A 69 2.44 -0.61 -0.07
N LEU A 70 1.24 -0.99 0.38
CA LEU A 70 0.00 -0.56 -0.27
C LEU A 70 -0.13 0.96 -0.25
N ILE A 71 0.18 1.61 0.88
CA ILE A 71 0.17 3.07 1.00
C ILE A 71 1.17 3.70 0.03
N ALA A 72 2.40 3.18 -0.04
CA ALA A 72 3.44 3.71 -0.90
C ALA A 72 3.09 3.59 -2.41
N GLU A 73 2.54 2.45 -2.84
CA GLU A 73 2.07 2.30 -4.23
C GLU A 73 0.88 3.21 -4.53
N MET A 74 -0.08 3.33 -3.61
CA MET A 74 -1.21 4.25 -3.79
C MET A 74 -0.75 5.71 -3.91
N PHE A 75 0.28 6.12 -3.16
CA PHE A 75 0.87 7.45 -3.33
C PHE A 75 1.61 7.59 -4.65
N ASN A 76 2.36 6.57 -5.09
CA ASN A 76 2.99 6.61 -6.42
C ASN A 76 1.95 6.83 -7.53
N SER A 77 0.91 6.00 -7.59
CA SER A 77 -0.12 6.10 -8.62
C SER A 77 -0.91 7.41 -8.52
N ALA A 78 -1.16 7.93 -7.32
CA ALA A 78 -1.81 9.23 -7.14
C ALA A 78 -0.93 10.40 -7.63
N ILE A 79 0.37 10.37 -7.34
CA ILE A 79 1.32 11.40 -7.82
C ILE A 79 1.43 11.33 -9.34
N GLU A 80 1.56 10.14 -9.93
CA GLU A 80 1.57 9.95 -11.38
C GLU A 80 0.31 10.53 -12.03
N ALA A 81 -0.87 10.21 -11.51
CA ALA A 81 -2.14 10.70 -12.04
C ALA A 81 -2.27 12.23 -11.94
N VAL A 82 -1.78 12.84 -10.85
CA VAL A 82 -1.75 14.31 -10.72
C VAL A 82 -0.78 14.93 -11.73
N CYS A 83 0.41 14.35 -11.91
CA CYS A 83 1.37 14.82 -12.89
C CYS A 83 0.83 14.73 -14.33
N ASP A 84 0.18 13.63 -14.68
CA ASP A 84 -0.45 13.41 -15.99
C ASP A 84 -1.62 14.35 -16.24
N PHE A 85 -2.32 14.75 -15.18
CA PHE A 85 -3.39 15.73 -15.26
C PHE A 85 -2.87 17.17 -15.47
N ILE A 86 -1.73 17.52 -14.85
CA ILE A 86 -1.18 18.89 -14.89
C ILE A 86 -0.54 19.21 -16.26
N GLU A 87 0.21 18.28 -16.83
CA GLU A 87 0.98 18.52 -18.05
C GLU A 87 0.95 17.27 -18.92
N THR A 88 0.43 17.42 -20.14
CA THR A 88 0.31 16.33 -21.10
C THR A 88 1.54 16.18 -22.00
N LYS A 89 2.48 17.13 -21.95
CA LYS A 89 3.74 17.07 -22.69
C LYS A 89 4.88 16.57 -21.80
N GLU A 90 5.84 15.87 -22.40
CA GLU A 90 7.07 15.44 -21.74
C GLU A 90 7.81 16.63 -21.10
N ASN A 91 7.86 16.67 -19.78
CA ASN A 91 8.53 17.70 -19.00
C ASN A 91 9.53 17.06 -18.04
N PHE A 92 10.79 17.48 -18.13
CA PHE A 92 11.88 16.95 -17.30
C PHE A 92 11.60 17.05 -15.80
N LYS A 93 10.95 18.13 -15.33
CA LYS A 93 10.62 18.29 -13.90
C LYS A 93 9.60 17.25 -13.43
N ILE A 94 8.60 16.96 -14.27
CA ILE A 94 7.58 15.95 -13.95
C ILE A 94 8.19 14.55 -13.94
N LYS A 95 9.11 14.27 -14.86
CA LYS A 95 9.87 13.02 -14.84
C LYS A 95 10.60 12.83 -13.50
N VAL A 96 11.32 13.84 -13.03
CA VAL A 96 12.00 13.78 -11.72
C VAL A 96 11.03 13.53 -10.56
N ILE A 97 9.85 14.16 -10.57
CA ILE A 97 8.82 13.95 -9.52
C ILE A 97 8.33 12.49 -9.53
N LYS A 98 8.01 11.96 -10.72
CA LYS A 98 7.58 10.56 -10.87
C LYS A 98 8.67 9.58 -10.47
N ASP A 99 9.92 9.85 -10.85
CA ASP A 99 11.07 9.01 -10.48
C ASP A 99 11.26 8.94 -8.96
N ILE A 100 11.08 10.06 -8.25
CA ILE A 100 11.15 10.10 -6.78
C ILE A 100 9.99 9.30 -6.15
N ALA A 101 8.77 9.45 -6.68
CA ALA A 101 7.61 8.70 -6.20
C ALA A 101 7.79 7.18 -6.40
N ALA A 102 8.29 6.78 -7.57
CA ALA A 102 8.59 5.39 -7.90
C ALA A 102 9.70 4.84 -7.00
N ALA A 103 10.74 5.63 -6.73
CA ALA A 103 11.82 5.25 -5.81
C ALA A 103 11.30 5.05 -4.38
N ALA A 104 10.41 5.91 -3.88
CA ALA A 104 9.80 5.75 -2.56
C ALA A 104 8.97 4.47 -2.45
N ALA A 105 8.17 4.16 -3.48
CA ALA A 105 7.45 2.88 -3.56
C ALA A 105 8.42 1.69 -3.62
N GLY A 106 9.51 1.81 -4.40
CA GLY A 106 10.56 0.79 -4.48
C GLY A 106 11.23 0.48 -3.14
N ILE A 107 11.64 1.51 -2.38
CA ILE A 107 12.21 1.35 -1.03
C ILE A 107 11.22 0.65 -0.11
N SER A 108 9.95 1.04 -0.17
CA SER A 108 8.88 0.42 0.60
C SER A 108 8.74 -1.08 0.28
N ILE A 109 8.77 -1.45 -1.01
CA ILE A 109 8.74 -2.85 -1.46
C ILE A 109 9.95 -3.63 -0.96
N LEU A 110 11.15 -3.04 -1.00
CA LEU A 110 12.37 -3.69 -0.51
C LEU A 110 12.28 -4.03 0.98
N ILE A 111 11.79 -3.11 1.81
CA ILE A 111 11.58 -3.34 3.24
C ILE A 111 10.61 -4.51 3.45
N TRP A 112 9.49 -4.53 2.75
CA TRP A 112 8.51 -5.61 2.85
C TRP A 112 9.08 -6.95 2.37
N MET A 113 9.84 -6.99 1.28
CA MET A 113 10.49 -8.21 0.82
C MET A 113 11.45 -8.79 1.87
N ILE A 114 12.27 -7.94 2.50
CA ILE A 114 13.19 -8.37 3.56
C ILE A 114 12.40 -9.00 4.71
N ILE A 115 11.33 -8.34 5.15
CA ILE A 115 10.46 -8.84 6.22
C ILE A 115 9.89 -10.22 5.86
N ILE A 116 9.31 -10.35 4.67
CA ILE A 116 8.70 -11.61 4.22
C ILE A 116 9.75 -12.73 4.14
N VAL A 117 10.94 -12.46 3.61
CA VAL A 117 12.02 -13.46 3.51
C VAL A 117 12.48 -13.91 4.90
N VAL A 118 12.66 -12.98 5.84
CA VAL A 118 13.04 -13.29 7.22
C VAL A 118 11.97 -14.15 7.91
N GLU A 119 10.69 -13.80 7.74
CA GLU A 119 9.59 -14.56 8.34
C GLU A 119 9.45 -15.96 7.72
N ILE A 120 9.57 -16.09 6.41
CA ILE A 120 9.59 -17.42 5.75
C ILE A 120 10.74 -18.27 6.30
N ALA A 121 11.94 -17.71 6.43
CA ALA A 121 13.10 -18.45 6.96
C ALA A 121 12.94 -18.84 8.44
N ARG A 122 12.20 -18.04 9.23
CA ARG A 122 11.85 -18.36 10.63
C ARG A 122 10.80 -19.47 10.69
N LEU A 123 9.72 -19.35 9.91
CA LEU A 123 8.66 -20.34 9.80
C LEU A 123 9.20 -21.70 9.34
N TRP A 124 10.08 -21.71 8.34
CA TRP A 124 10.74 -22.93 7.87
C TRP A 124 11.53 -23.65 8.96
N ARG A 125 12.30 -22.89 9.75
CA ARG A 125 13.05 -23.44 10.89
C ARG A 125 12.14 -23.99 11.98
N LEU A 126 11.01 -23.34 12.26
CA LEU A 126 10.04 -23.84 13.24
C LEU A 126 9.37 -25.14 12.79
N VAL A 127 9.09 -25.30 11.49
CA VAL A 127 8.44 -26.50 10.95
C VAL A 127 9.41 -27.68 10.85
N TRP A 128 10.66 -27.45 10.48
CA TRP A 128 11.62 -28.53 10.18
C TRP A 128 12.71 -28.75 11.25
N GLY A 129 12.83 -27.86 12.21
CA GLY A 129 13.80 -27.92 13.30
C GLY A 129 13.20 -28.34 14.66
N GLY A 130 11.94 -28.77 14.69
CA GLY A 130 11.25 -29.31 15.85
C GLY A 130 11.22 -30.84 15.86
#